data_AF-A0AAW9KKP2-F1
#
_entry.id   AF-A0AAW9KKP2-F1
#
_cell.length_a   1.000
_cell.length_b   1.000
_cell.length_c   1.000
_cell.angle_alpha   90.00
_cell.angle_beta   90.00
_cell.angle_gamma   90.00
#
_symmetry.space_group_name_H-M   'P 1'
#
loop_
_entity.id
_entity.type
_entity.pdbx_description
1 polymer ?
#
loop_
_entity_poly.entity_id
_entity_poly.type
_entity_poly.pdbx_seq_one_letter_code
_entity_poly.pdbx_strand_id
1 'polypeptide(L)'
;MNNVAAFFDIDGTIYREGLITEVFKKIIKYELVSENKWYKDVRPAYIKWDKRQGDYDTYLLKMVDVYLEAIKGIDKYHIEYIAKKVIEQKGDRVYTFSRERIKWHKEQGHIVIAISG
;
A
#
# COMPACT_ATOMS: atom_id res chain seq x y z
N MET A 1 30.26 19.67 6.98
CA MET A 1 29.02 18.98 7.45
C MET A 1 28.73 17.88 6.46
N ASN A 2 28.49 16.66 6.92
CA ASN A 2 28.15 15.55 6.03
C ASN A 2 26.63 15.52 5.82
N ASN A 3 26.20 15.34 4.58
CA ASN A 3 24.79 15.13 4.28
C ASN A 3 24.42 13.69 4.68
N VAL A 4 23.46 13.55 5.58
CA VAL A 4 22.94 12.26 6.03
C VAL A 4 21.55 12.06 5.44
N ALA A 5 21.32 10.88 4.87
CA ALA A 5 20.01 10.44 4.40
C ALA A 5 19.56 9.21 5.19
N ALA A 6 18.26 9.14 5.48
CA ALA A 6 17.60 8.00 6.11
C ALA A 6 16.48 7.50 5.21
N PHE A 7 16.56 6.20 4.90
CA PHE A 7 15.62 5.51 4.02
C PHE A 7 14.68 4.68 4.87
N PHE A 8 13.38 4.79 4.61
CA PHE A 8 12.34 4.06 5.31
C PHE A 8 11.46 3.35 4.29
N ASP A 9 11.19 2.08 4.54
CA ASP A 9 10.06 1.42 3.88
C ASP A 9 8.72 1.90 4.48
N ILE A 10 7.64 1.74 3.74
CA ILE A 10 6.29 2.13 4.14
C ILE A 10 5.55 0.94 4.73
N ASP A 11 5.29 -0.09 3.93
CA ASP A 11 4.38 -1.19 4.26
C ASP A 11 5.07 -2.24 5.14
N GLY A 12 4.62 -2.37 6.39
CA GLY A 12 5.28 -3.21 7.40
C GLY A 12 6.42 -2.52 8.15
N THR A 13 6.79 -1.30 7.76
CA THR A 13 7.86 -0.51 8.41
C THR A 13 7.33 0.77 9.05
N ILE A 14 6.76 1.70 8.29
CA ILE A 14 6.08 2.89 8.82
C ILE A 14 4.65 2.53 9.20
N TYR A 15 3.94 1.89 8.28
CA TYR A 15 2.56 1.49 8.40
C TYR A 15 2.45 0.01 8.77
N ARG A 16 1.43 -0.35 9.53
CA ARG A 16 1.16 -1.74 9.92
C ARG A 16 0.40 -2.43 8.79
N GLU A 17 0.92 -3.55 8.30
CA GLU A 17 0.42 -4.25 7.11
C GLU A 17 0.70 -3.45 5.82
N GLY A 18 0.08 -3.82 4.70
CA GLY A 18 0.26 -3.15 3.41
C GLY A 18 -0.88 -2.20 3.06
N LEU A 19 -0.57 -0.91 2.82
CA LEU A 19 -1.54 0.11 2.40
C LEU A 19 -2.22 -0.24 1.10
N ILE A 20 -1.49 -0.86 0.17
CA ILE A 20 -2.00 -1.29 -1.14
C ILE A 20 -3.21 -2.22 -1.01
N THR A 21 -3.24 -3.08 0.00
CA THR A 21 -4.36 -3.99 0.23
C THR A 21 -5.62 -3.23 0.66
N GLU A 22 -5.48 -2.15 1.43
CA GLU A 22 -6.60 -1.31 1.89
C GLU A 22 -7.15 -0.44 0.75
N VAL A 23 -6.27 0.12 -0.08
CA VAL A 23 -6.64 0.83 -1.32
C VAL A 23 -7.42 -0.10 -2.24
N PHE A 24 -6.90 -1.30 -2.45
CA PHE A 24 -7.53 -2.27 -3.34
C PHE A 24 -8.92 -2.71 -2.87
N LYS A 25 -9.10 -2.98 -1.56
CA LYS A 25 -10.43 -3.27 -0.97
C LYS A 25 -11.43 -2.14 -1.22
N LYS A 26 -10.98 -0.88 -1.17
CA LYS A 26 -11.85 0.28 -1.46
C LYS A 26 -12.23 0.33 -2.93
N ILE A 27 -11.31 0.07 -3.83
CA ILE A 27 -11.57 0.10 -5.28
C ILE A 27 -12.60 -0.95 -5.69
N ILE A 28 -12.52 -2.17 -5.13
CA ILE A 28 -13.58 -3.18 -5.30
C ILE A 28 -14.90 -2.64 -4.74
N LYS A 29 -14.90 -2.10 -3.52
CA LYS A 29 -16.13 -1.60 -2.88
C LYS A 29 -16.79 -0.44 -3.63
N TYR A 30 -16.01 0.40 -4.31
CA TYR A 30 -16.52 1.50 -5.16
C TYR A 30 -16.89 1.02 -6.57
N GLU A 31 -16.96 -0.30 -6.80
CA GLU A 31 -17.30 -0.94 -8.08
C GLU A 31 -16.38 -0.54 -9.26
N LEU A 32 -15.21 0.00 -8.96
CA LEU A 32 -14.23 0.40 -9.98
C LEU A 32 -13.54 -0.83 -10.62
N VAL A 33 -13.59 -1.97 -9.95
CA VAL A 33 -13.16 -3.27 -10.48
C VAL A 33 -14.36 -4.20 -10.48
N SER A 34 -14.65 -4.85 -11.61
CA SER A 34 -15.68 -5.90 -11.65
C SER A 34 -15.34 -7.01 -10.65
N GLU A 35 -16.28 -7.42 -9.81
CA GLU A 35 -16.08 -8.51 -8.86
C GLU A 35 -15.56 -9.80 -9.54
N ASN A 36 -15.97 -10.05 -10.77
CA ASN A 36 -15.51 -11.18 -11.57
C ASN A 36 -13.99 -11.23 -11.77
N LYS A 37 -13.32 -10.08 -12.01
CA LYS A 37 -11.85 -10.02 -12.12
C LYS A 37 -11.18 -10.38 -10.80
N TRP A 38 -11.71 -9.91 -9.67
CA TRP A 38 -11.20 -10.29 -8.35
C TRP A 38 -11.29 -11.80 -8.13
N TYR A 39 -12.47 -12.38 -8.34
CA TYR A 39 -12.72 -13.80 -8.06
C TYR A 39 -11.88 -14.72 -8.95
N LYS A 40 -11.62 -14.33 -10.20
CA LYS A 40 -10.86 -15.13 -11.16
C LYS A 40 -9.35 -14.93 -11.04
N ASP A 41 -8.88 -13.69 -10.88
CA ASP A 41 -7.47 -13.38 -11.10
C ASP A 41 -6.67 -13.23 -9.81
N VAL A 42 -7.28 -12.69 -8.74
CA VAL A 42 -6.56 -12.39 -7.48
C VAL A 42 -6.90 -13.37 -6.36
N ARG A 43 -8.17 -13.75 -6.22
CA ARG A 43 -8.62 -14.66 -5.14
C ARG A 43 -7.87 -16.00 -5.13
N PRO A 44 -7.54 -16.65 -6.26
CA PRO A 44 -6.77 -17.89 -6.23
C PRO A 44 -5.37 -17.70 -5.66
N ALA A 45 -4.70 -16.59 -5.98
CA ALA A 45 -3.38 -16.26 -5.44
C ALA A 45 -3.45 -15.95 -3.93
N TYR A 46 -4.47 -15.18 -3.52
CA TYR A 46 -4.76 -14.92 -2.10
C TYR A 46 -4.94 -16.22 -1.31
N ILE A 47 -5.78 -17.14 -1.78
CA ILE A 47 -6.05 -18.41 -1.07
C ILE A 47 -4.77 -19.24 -0.92
N LYS A 48 -3.91 -19.29 -1.94
CA LYS A 48 -2.64 -20.01 -1.87
C LYS A 48 -1.71 -19.39 -0.84
N TRP A 49 -1.56 -18.07 -0.86
CA TRP A 49 -0.75 -17.35 0.13
C TRP A 49 -1.28 -17.56 1.56
N ASP A 50 -2.59 -17.39 1.77
CA ASP A 50 -3.27 -17.54 3.06
C ASP A 50 -3.09 -18.95 3.64
N LYS A 51 -3.16 -19.98 2.79
CA LYS A 51 -2.89 -21.39 3.15
C LYS A 51 -1.39 -21.73 3.26
N ARG A 52 -0.49 -20.76 3.09
CA ARG A 52 0.98 -20.95 3.04
C ARG A 52 1.43 -21.93 1.96
N GLN A 53 0.71 -21.97 0.84
CA GLN A 53 0.96 -22.79 -0.35
C GLN A 53 1.43 -21.94 -1.55
N GLY A 54 1.74 -20.67 -1.32
CA GLY A 54 2.28 -19.72 -2.28
C GLY A 54 2.90 -18.53 -1.55
N ASP A 55 3.63 -17.69 -2.27
CA ASP A 55 4.28 -16.51 -1.70
C ASP A 55 3.37 -15.26 -1.73
N TYR A 56 3.72 -14.29 -0.88
CA TYR A 56 3.00 -13.02 -0.78
C TYR A 56 3.17 -12.18 -2.05
N ASP A 57 4.35 -12.21 -2.66
CA ASP A 57 4.70 -11.40 -3.82
C ASP A 57 3.83 -11.75 -5.03
N THR A 58 3.55 -13.03 -5.27
CA THR A 58 2.65 -13.48 -6.34
C THR A 58 1.24 -12.95 -6.12
N TYR A 59 0.74 -12.98 -4.88
CA TYR A 59 -0.55 -12.40 -4.54
C TYR A 59 -0.56 -10.88 -4.75
N LEU A 60 0.49 -10.20 -4.29
CA LEU A 60 0.63 -8.75 -4.42
C LEU A 60 0.70 -8.32 -5.89
N LEU A 61 1.53 -8.99 -6.71
CA LEU A 61 1.65 -8.70 -8.14
C LEU A 61 0.31 -8.88 -8.87
N LYS A 62 -0.43 -9.95 -8.57
CA LYS A 62 -1.79 -10.15 -9.14
C LYS A 62 -2.75 -9.03 -8.76
N MET A 63 -2.65 -8.53 -7.53
CA MET A 63 -3.45 -7.39 -7.09
C MET A 63 -3.06 -6.11 -7.85
N VAL A 64 -1.76 -5.86 -8.00
CA VAL A 64 -1.24 -4.70 -8.74
C VAL A 64 -1.66 -4.74 -10.21
N ASP A 65 -1.58 -5.89 -10.88
CA ASP A 65 -2.02 -6.05 -12.26
C ASP A 65 -3.50 -5.67 -12.42
N VAL A 66 -4.37 -6.20 -11.56
CA VAL A 66 -5.81 -5.89 -11.60
C VAL A 66 -6.08 -4.43 -11.26
N TYR A 67 -5.33 -3.85 -10.32
CA TYR A 67 -5.42 -2.43 -9.98
C TYR A 67 -5.05 -1.55 -11.17
N LEU A 68 -3.89 -1.80 -11.81
CA LEU A 68 -3.43 -1.04 -12.97
C LEU A 68 -4.43 -1.10 -14.12
N GLU A 69 -5.02 -2.26 -14.37
CA GLU A 69 -6.08 -2.41 -15.37
C GLU A 69 -7.34 -1.63 -15.01
N ALA A 70 -7.74 -1.60 -13.75
CA ALA A 70 -8.96 -0.93 -13.30
C ALA A 70 -8.85 0.58 -13.30
N ILE A 71 -7.67 1.14 -12.98
CA ILE A 71 -7.48 2.60 -12.97
C ILE A 71 -7.34 3.20 -14.38
N LYS A 72 -7.16 2.39 -15.43
CA LYS A 72 -7.11 2.87 -16.81
C LYS A 72 -8.43 3.53 -17.18
N GLY A 73 -8.37 4.81 -17.55
CA GLY A 73 -9.54 5.60 -17.92
C GLY A 73 -10.33 6.16 -16.73
N ILE A 74 -9.90 5.90 -15.49
CA ILE A 74 -10.46 6.57 -14.31
C ILE A 74 -9.78 7.92 -14.14
N ASP A 75 -10.60 8.96 -13.87
CA ASP A 75 -10.07 10.29 -13.56
C ASP A 75 -9.24 10.26 -12.26
N LYS A 76 -8.09 10.95 -12.30
CA LYS A 76 -7.13 11.03 -11.19
C LYS A 76 -7.79 11.45 -9.88
N TYR A 77 -8.79 12.33 -9.93
CA TYR A 77 -9.55 12.79 -8.77
C TYR A 77 -10.14 11.63 -7.97
N HIS A 78 -10.71 10.62 -8.64
CA HIS A 78 -11.31 9.47 -7.95
C HIS A 78 -10.27 8.62 -7.23
N ILE A 79 -9.09 8.45 -7.84
CA ILE A 79 -7.98 7.70 -7.25
C ILE A 79 -7.45 8.44 -6.02
N GLU A 80 -7.22 9.74 -6.13
CA GLU A 80 -6.78 10.59 -5.01
C GLU A 80 -7.82 10.60 -3.88
N TYR A 81 -9.10 10.67 -4.21
CA TYR A 81 -10.18 10.63 -3.23
C TYR A 81 -10.20 9.30 -2.46
N ILE A 82 -10.06 8.18 -3.15
CA ILE A 82 -9.99 6.85 -2.52
C ILE A 82 -8.76 6.75 -1.61
N ALA A 83 -7.59 7.17 -2.10
CA ALA A 83 -6.36 7.18 -1.31
C ALA A 83 -6.52 8.01 -0.03
N LYS A 84 -7.10 9.22 -0.15
CA LYS A 84 -7.40 10.07 1.01
C LYS A 84 -8.33 9.37 2.00
N LYS A 85 -9.39 8.71 1.53
CA LYS A 85 -10.29 7.95 2.40
C LYS A 85 -9.63 6.77 3.09
N VAL A 86 -8.66 6.11 2.47
CA VAL A 86 -7.86 5.07 3.12
C VAL A 86 -7.03 5.67 4.26
N ILE A 87 -6.32 6.77 4.00
CA ILE A 87 -5.51 7.44 5.03
C ILE A 87 -6.39 7.96 6.19
N GLU A 88 -7.53 8.59 5.91
CA GLU A 88 -8.47 9.06 6.95
C GLU A 88 -8.98 7.92 7.86
N GLN A 89 -9.17 6.72 7.31
CA GLN A 89 -9.76 5.60 8.05
C GLN A 89 -8.74 4.70 8.72
N LYS A 90 -7.52 4.64 8.18
CA LYS A 90 -6.53 3.63 8.56
C LYS A 90 -5.15 4.22 8.89
N GLY A 91 -4.88 5.48 8.56
CA GLY A 91 -3.57 6.12 8.64
C GLY A 91 -2.92 6.15 10.03
N ASP A 92 -3.69 5.99 11.10
CA ASP A 92 -3.17 5.97 12.47
C ASP A 92 -2.45 4.65 12.84
N ARG A 93 -2.54 3.62 11.98
CA ARG A 93 -1.89 2.33 12.18
C ARG A 93 -0.39 2.39 11.83
N VAL A 94 0.35 3.32 12.43
CA VAL A 94 1.81 3.43 12.26
C VAL A 94 2.59 2.78 13.41
N TYR A 95 3.82 2.35 13.15
CA TYR A 95 4.74 1.86 14.18
C TYR A 95 5.38 3.01 14.95
N THR A 96 5.30 2.96 16.28
CA THR A 96 5.84 4.01 17.16
C THR A 96 7.32 4.24 16.91
N PHE A 97 8.12 3.17 16.83
CA PHE A 97 9.57 3.27 16.60
C PHE A 97 9.91 4.02 15.31
N SER A 98 9.36 3.58 14.17
CA SER A 98 9.61 4.20 12.86
C SER A 98 9.16 5.65 12.83
N ARG A 99 8.00 5.96 13.43
CA ARG A 99 7.50 7.33 13.57
C ARG A 99 8.46 8.22 14.36
N GLU A 100 8.92 7.77 15.52
CA GLU A 100 9.86 8.55 16.35
C GLU A 100 11.24 8.68 15.68
N ARG A 101 11.72 7.65 14.97
CA ARG A 101 12.97 7.74 14.19
C ARG A 101 12.86 8.75 13.06
N ILE A 102 11.75 8.78 12.32
CA ILE A 102 11.52 9.78 11.28
C ILE A 102 11.56 11.20 11.87
N LYS A 103 10.89 11.44 12.99
CA LYS A 103 10.94 12.75 13.67
C LYS A 103 12.35 13.13 14.05
N TRP A 104 13.08 12.23 14.70
CA TRP A 104 14.48 12.46 15.08
C TRP A 104 15.35 12.82 13.88
N HIS A 105 15.26 12.08 12.75
CA HIS A 105 16.03 12.41 11.55
C HIS A 105 15.69 13.79 10.99
N LYS A 106 14.40 14.18 11.01
CA LYS A 106 13.98 15.53 10.60
C LYS A 106 14.54 16.62 11.52
N GLU A 107 14.51 16.41 12.84
CA GLU A 107 15.06 17.35 13.83
C GLU A 107 16.57 17.56 13.69
N GLN A 108 17.31 16.54 13.21
CA GLN A 108 18.74 16.65 12.92
C GLN A 108 19.06 17.29 11.56
N GLY A 109 18.04 17.66 10.76
CA GLY A 109 18.24 18.18 9.40
C GLY A 109 18.68 17.11 8.38
N HIS A 110 18.47 15.82 8.68
CA HIS A 110 18.73 14.73 7.74
C HIS A 110 17.68 14.69 6.64
N ILE A 111 18.07 14.17 5.47
CA ILE A 111 17.13 13.89 4.38
C ILE A 111 16.37 12.60 4.75
N VAL A 112 15.04 12.64 4.73
CA VAL A 112 14.20 11.46 4.97
C VAL A 112 13.53 11.06 3.67
N ILE A 113 13.75 9.82 3.23
CA ILE A 113 13.24 9.27 1.98
C ILE A 113 12.42 8.03 2.29
N ALA A 114 11.21 7.95 1.75
CA ALA A 114 10.42 6.73 1.78
C ALA A 114 10.64 5.93 0.48
N ILE A 115 10.91 4.63 0.57
CA ILE A 115 11.06 3.71 -0.55
C ILE A 115 10.21 2.48 -0.25
N SER A 116 9.17 2.23 -1.04
CA SER A 116 8.34 1.03 -0.91
C SER A 116 8.18 0.32 -2.25
N GLY A 117 7.84 -0.97 -2.20
CA GLY A 117 7.68 -1.84 -3.36
C GLY A 117 6.38 -1.67 -4.12
#